data_AF-A0A3C1IXD8-F1
#
_entry.id   AF-A0A3C1IXD8-F1
#
_cell.length_a   1.000
_cell.length_b   1.000
_cell.length_c   1.000
_cell.angle_alpha   90.00
_cell.angle_beta   90.00
_cell.angle_gamma   90.00
#
_symmetry.space_group_name_H-M   'P 1'
#
loop_
_entity.id
_entity.type
_entity.pdbx_description
1 polymer ?
#
loop_
_entity_poly.entity_id
_entity_poly.type
_entity_poly.pdbx_seq_one_letter_code
_entity_poly.pdbx_strand_id
1 'polypeptide(L)'
;TKNDILLIKKYSTEMESMIIPCGGVIMDFGGITSDTAILCREFKIPAIVGAPNASTLLKDGDMVKIDGNTGSVYKDVAKEEVHPVVNTYGDGIDFMKTQEEEVKVEEPALKVAKDTTLPPSATRVFSMTNLEPNKLIDHVGNAHGLVYVDLDEIMLEDGRHLLAYVEDRKFLDYAAKISEKVIKYVELAEGNEVVVSIGSATIGEFKKLTRGKEFEDQTLSSEIYGATHYVNNLELLKRTIKIVKRIRNIYKKRNVSIALHSPMNEDMMKEFKKQLSGEGLRRTSSFKVYAILDNPSEIILADDILNTKIDGLILNIPRIAKQMQGFKISDENAKYDLSRNSVFRIVDNVLDMAKDHDNKIICIVEDCKPLLRHCVQAGVYGVSVCAEDIAEARKVVSEEETKLILGR
;
A
#
# COMPACT_ATOMS: atom_id res chain seq x y z
N THR A 1 -25.60 17.89 21.41
CA THR A 1 -26.29 16.73 20.79
C THR A 1 -25.28 15.97 19.93
N LYS A 2 -25.62 14.78 19.43
CA LYS A 2 -24.71 13.99 18.57
C LYS A 2 -24.29 14.70 17.27
N ASN A 3 -24.99 15.78 16.91
CA ASN A 3 -24.67 16.59 15.74
C ASN A 3 -23.75 17.78 16.10
N ASP A 4 -23.46 18.01 17.38
CA ASP A 4 -22.69 19.15 17.85
C ASP A 4 -21.29 18.72 18.26
N ILE A 5 -20.30 19.55 17.93
CA ILE A 5 -18.90 19.39 18.34
C ILE A 5 -18.58 20.41 19.41
N LEU A 6 -18.14 19.94 20.57
CA LEU A 6 -17.85 20.79 21.72
C LEU A 6 -16.40 21.28 21.69
N LEU A 7 -16.22 22.60 21.63
CA LEU A 7 -14.91 23.23 21.74
C LEU A 7 -14.67 23.66 23.20
N ILE A 8 -13.67 23.06 23.85
CA ILE A 8 -13.34 23.31 25.26
C ILE A 8 -12.05 24.13 25.36
N LYS A 9 -12.19 25.38 25.79
CA LYS A 9 -11.06 26.31 26.04
C LYS A 9 -10.46 26.18 27.44
N LYS A 10 -11.26 25.75 28.43
CA LYS A 10 -10.82 25.46 29.80
C LYS A 10 -11.70 24.37 30.39
N TYR A 11 -11.08 23.32 30.94
CA TYR A 11 -11.80 22.16 31.48
C TYR A 11 -12.28 22.44 32.90
N SER A 12 -13.49 21.97 33.21
CA SER A 12 -14.05 21.87 34.56
C SER A 12 -14.71 20.50 34.69
N THR A 13 -14.56 19.84 35.83
CA THR A 13 -15.12 18.50 36.11
C THR A 13 -16.65 18.44 35.93
N GLU A 14 -17.33 19.58 36.02
CA GLU A 14 -18.78 19.69 35.81
C GLU A 14 -19.19 19.54 34.33
N MET A 15 -18.25 19.60 33.39
CA MET A 15 -18.50 19.52 31.94
C MET A 15 -18.69 18.10 31.41
N GLU A 16 -18.47 17.06 32.23
CA GLU A 16 -18.64 15.65 31.82
C GLU A 16 -20.06 15.38 31.30
N SER A 17 -21.07 15.96 31.95
CA SER A 17 -22.48 15.87 31.54
C SER A 17 -22.77 16.50 30.17
N MET A 18 -21.92 17.43 29.72
CA MET A 18 -22.04 18.09 28.41
C MET A 18 -21.28 17.35 27.31
N ILE A 19 -20.20 16.64 27.67
CA ILE A 19 -19.35 15.89 26.72
C ILE A 19 -20.08 14.64 26.21
N ILE A 20 -20.66 13.85 27.11
CA ILE A 20 -21.32 12.57 26.79
C ILE A 20 -22.35 12.68 25.65
N PRO A 21 -23.22 13.71 25.59
CA PRO A 21 -24.20 13.83 24.50
C PRO A 21 -23.66 14.45 23.20
N CYS A 22 -22.38 14.84 23.10
CA CYS A 22 -21.81 15.48 21.92
C CYS A 22 -21.32 14.47 20.86
N GLY A 23 -21.28 14.92 19.60
CA GLY A 23 -20.75 14.15 18.48
C GLY A 23 -19.23 14.17 18.38
N GLY A 24 -18.58 15.08 19.10
CA GLY A 24 -17.13 15.23 19.11
C GLY A 24 -16.65 16.31 20.07
N VAL A 25 -15.36 16.28 20.41
CA VAL A 25 -14.72 17.27 21.31
C VAL A 25 -13.41 17.78 20.71
N ILE A 26 -13.19 19.09 20.79
CA ILE A 26 -11.92 19.74 20.45
C ILE A 26 -11.42 20.49 21.68
N MET A 27 -10.17 20.28 22.07
CA MET A 27 -9.56 20.96 23.21
C MET A 27 -8.27 21.67 22.82
N ASP A 28 -8.16 22.94 23.25
CA ASP A 28 -6.94 23.73 23.05
C ASP A 28 -5.73 23.17 23.80
N PHE A 29 -5.98 22.43 24.89
CA PHE A 29 -4.99 21.91 25.83
C PHE A 29 -5.28 20.44 26.16
N GLY A 30 -4.37 19.82 26.90
CA GLY A 30 -4.44 18.40 27.25
C GLY A 30 -3.67 17.52 26.28
N GLY A 31 -3.26 16.35 26.78
CA GLY A 31 -2.59 15.32 25.98
C GLY A 31 -3.46 14.09 25.84
N ILE A 32 -2.97 13.11 25.08
CA ILE A 32 -3.64 11.82 24.85
C ILE A 32 -3.94 11.02 26.14
N THR A 33 -3.23 11.33 27.23
CA THR A 33 -3.41 10.71 28.57
C THR A 33 -4.23 11.57 29.53
N SER A 34 -4.84 12.66 29.07
CA SER A 34 -5.69 13.51 29.92
C SER A 34 -7.01 12.83 30.28
N ASP A 35 -7.57 13.17 31.45
CA ASP A 35 -8.84 12.60 31.93
C ASP A 35 -9.96 12.75 30.89
N THR A 36 -10.02 13.90 30.21
CA THR A 36 -11.01 14.14 29.15
C THR A 36 -10.77 13.29 27.89
N ALA A 37 -9.51 13.05 27.50
CA ALA A 37 -9.17 12.16 26.38
C ALA A 37 -9.54 10.70 26.70
N ILE A 38 -9.30 10.28 27.95
CA ILE A 38 -9.67 8.94 28.44
C ILE A 38 -11.19 8.77 28.42
N LEU A 39 -11.92 9.75 28.96
CA LEU A 39 -13.39 9.76 28.98
C LEU A 39 -13.97 9.68 27.55
N CYS A 40 -13.49 10.51 26.63
CA CYS A 40 -13.96 10.49 25.24
C CYS A 40 -13.71 9.12 24.58
N ARG A 41 -12.57 8.48 24.86
CA ARG A 41 -12.26 7.13 24.34
C ARG A 41 -13.21 6.06 24.89
N GLU A 42 -13.52 6.12 26.18
CA GLU A 42 -14.44 5.18 26.84
C GLU A 42 -15.86 5.26 26.25
N PHE A 43 -16.33 6.47 25.97
CA PHE A 43 -17.64 6.72 25.38
C PHE A 43 -17.67 6.74 23.84
N LYS A 44 -16.54 6.39 23.18
CA LYS A 44 -16.39 6.38 21.72
C LYS A 44 -16.73 7.71 21.05
N ILE A 45 -16.40 8.82 21.71
CA ILE A 45 -16.57 10.18 21.20
C ILE A 45 -15.26 10.62 20.55
N PRO A 46 -15.26 10.98 19.26
CA PRO A 46 -14.07 11.50 18.59
C PRO A 46 -13.55 12.76 19.30
N ALA A 47 -12.29 12.74 19.73
CA ALA A 47 -11.68 13.84 20.46
C ALA A 47 -10.33 14.24 19.85
N ILE A 48 -10.12 15.55 19.72
CA ILE A 48 -8.85 16.15 19.34
C ILE A 48 -8.38 16.98 20.54
N VAL A 49 -7.25 16.60 21.12
CA VAL A 49 -6.67 17.25 22.31
C VAL A 49 -5.33 17.87 21.96
N GLY A 50 -4.97 18.95 22.67
CA GLY A 50 -3.72 19.66 22.41
C GLY A 50 -3.70 20.33 21.04
N ALA A 51 -4.82 20.94 20.64
CA ALA A 51 -4.95 21.75 19.42
C ALA A 51 -4.80 23.25 19.75
N PRO A 52 -3.57 23.76 19.99
CA PRO A 52 -3.38 25.16 20.31
C PRO A 52 -3.93 26.02 19.18
N ASN A 53 -4.77 27.00 19.51
CA ASN A 53 -5.49 27.91 18.61
C ASN A 53 -6.83 27.40 18.04
N ALA A 54 -7.34 26.22 18.42
CA ALA A 54 -8.68 25.82 17.96
C ALA A 54 -9.76 26.82 18.41
N SER A 55 -9.69 27.32 19.65
CA SER A 55 -10.65 28.31 20.18
C SER A 55 -10.56 29.71 19.57
N THR A 56 -9.49 30.02 18.84
CA THR A 56 -9.33 31.30 18.13
C THR A 56 -9.70 31.19 16.66
N LEU A 57 -9.57 30.00 16.06
CA LEU A 57 -9.88 29.73 14.65
C LEU A 57 -11.35 29.35 14.42
N LEU A 58 -11.98 28.73 15.42
CA LEU A 58 -13.37 28.28 15.37
C LEU A 58 -14.28 29.20 16.17
N LYS A 59 -15.48 29.42 15.66
CA LYS A 59 -16.55 30.19 16.29
C LYS A 59 -17.79 29.34 16.45
N ASP A 60 -18.62 29.70 17.41
CA ASP A 60 -19.93 29.06 17.59
C ASP A 60 -20.76 29.18 16.30
N GLY A 61 -21.39 28.08 15.90
CA GLY A 61 -22.11 27.96 14.63
C GLY A 61 -21.27 27.60 13.40
N ASP A 62 -19.94 27.47 13.51
CA ASP A 62 -19.13 26.96 12.40
C ASP A 62 -19.44 25.49 12.09
N MET A 63 -19.68 25.18 10.82
CA MET A 63 -19.76 23.79 10.37
C MET A 63 -18.35 23.20 10.26
N VAL A 64 -18.06 22.28 11.16
CA VAL A 64 -16.76 21.62 11.26
C VAL A 64 -16.87 20.11 11.18
N LYS A 65 -15.89 19.49 10.54
CA LYS A 65 -15.68 18.04 10.56
C LYS A 65 -14.39 17.74 11.29
N ILE A 66 -14.41 16.77 12.20
CA ILE A 66 -13.23 16.36 12.95
C ILE A 66 -12.85 14.92 12.63
N ASP A 67 -11.55 14.64 12.66
CA ASP A 67 -10.99 13.30 12.59
C ASP A 67 -10.10 13.07 13.83
N GLY A 68 -10.62 12.30 14.79
CA GLY A 68 -9.93 11.98 16.04
C GLY A 68 -8.75 11.02 15.88
N ASN A 69 -8.61 10.31 14.75
CA ASN A 69 -7.48 9.42 14.50
C ASN A 69 -6.26 10.19 13.98
N THR A 70 -6.48 11.19 13.12
CA THR A 70 -5.41 12.00 12.54
C THR A 70 -5.18 13.32 13.28
N GLY A 71 -6.08 13.71 14.19
CA GLY A 71 -6.01 14.98 14.92
C GLY A 71 -6.38 16.20 14.06
N SER A 72 -7.13 16.00 12.97
CA SER A 72 -7.42 17.06 11.99
C SER A 72 -8.82 17.67 12.16
N VAL A 73 -8.92 18.99 12.06
CA VAL A 73 -10.19 19.75 12.03
C VAL A 73 -10.36 20.41 10.66
N TYR A 74 -11.50 20.19 10.01
CA TYR A 74 -11.86 20.77 8.73
C TYR A 74 -13.01 21.75 8.94
N LYS A 75 -12.81 23.02 8.56
CA LYS A 75 -13.86 24.03 8.52
C LYS A 75 -14.35 24.15 7.08
N ASP A 76 -15.65 24.01 6.87
CA ASP A 76 -16.21 24.13 5.53
C ASP A 76 -16.18 25.61 5.11
N VAL A 77 -15.36 25.93 4.11
CA VAL A 77 -15.29 27.26 3.52
C VAL A 77 -15.92 27.15 2.15
N ALA A 78 -17.20 27.46 2.04
CA ALA A 78 -17.87 27.56 0.76
C ALA A 78 -17.14 28.58 -0.12
N LYS A 79 -16.42 28.09 -1.12
CA LYS A 79 -16.08 28.81 -2.34
C LYS A 79 -16.45 27.92 -3.51
N GLU A 80 -17.65 28.15 -4.02
CA GLU A 80 -18.06 27.65 -5.33
C GLU A 80 -17.28 28.41 -6.40
N GLU A 81 -16.32 27.74 -7.04
CA GLU A 81 -15.92 28.07 -8.40
C GLU A 81 -16.44 26.96 -9.31
N VAL A 82 -17.59 27.23 -9.95
CA VAL A 82 -18.25 26.30 -10.87
C VAL A 82 -17.46 26.23 -12.18
N HIS A 83 -17.09 25.02 -12.56
CA HIS A 83 -16.30 24.70 -13.74
C HIS A 83 -17.10 24.95 -15.04
N PRO A 84 -16.49 25.54 -16.11
CA PRO A 84 -17.19 26.02 -17.31
C PRO A 84 -17.77 24.93 -18.25
N VAL A 85 -17.89 23.69 -17.80
CA VAL A 85 -18.42 22.55 -18.57
C VAL A 85 -19.91 22.30 -18.32
N VAL A 86 -20.48 22.92 -17.28
CA VAL A 86 -21.92 22.80 -16.96
C VAL A 86 -22.80 23.66 -17.90
N ASN A 87 -22.24 24.68 -18.55
CA ASN A 87 -22.99 25.55 -19.48
C ASN A 87 -23.15 24.99 -20.90
N THR A 88 -22.55 23.84 -21.22
CA THR A 88 -22.60 23.23 -22.56
C THR A 88 -23.62 22.12 -22.72
N TYR A 89 -24.31 21.73 -21.64
CA TYR A 89 -25.38 20.71 -21.67
C TYR A 89 -26.70 21.23 -21.07
N GLY A 90 -26.89 22.55 -21.09
CA GLY A 90 -28.03 23.25 -20.52
C GLY A 90 -29.18 23.52 -21.48
N ASP A 91 -29.33 22.76 -22.57
CA ASP A 91 -30.49 22.89 -23.45
C ASP A 91 -31.05 21.51 -23.81
N GLY A 92 -32.21 21.23 -23.20
CA GLY A 92 -33.24 20.34 -23.73
C GLY A 92 -32.94 18.85 -23.66
N ILE A 93 -33.51 18.19 -22.64
CA ILE A 93 -34.50 17.12 -22.80
C ILE A 93 -35.10 16.85 -21.41
N ASP A 94 -36.39 17.17 -21.29
CA ASP A 94 -37.25 16.83 -20.16
C ASP A 94 -37.80 15.42 -20.39
N PHE A 95 -37.40 14.46 -19.57
CA PHE A 95 -38.15 13.22 -19.39
C PHE A 95 -38.52 13.08 -17.92
N MET A 96 -39.76 13.51 -17.66
CA MET A 96 -40.71 12.91 -16.74
C MET A 96 -40.24 12.75 -15.29
N LYS A 97 -40.81 13.65 -14.47
CA LYS A 97 -41.15 13.41 -13.07
C LYS A 97 -41.80 12.03 -12.90
N THR A 98 -41.05 11.11 -12.31
CA THR A 98 -41.62 9.98 -11.58
C THR A 98 -41.03 10.03 -10.18
N GLN A 99 -41.92 10.17 -9.20
CA GLN A 99 -41.59 9.93 -7.80
C GLN A 99 -41.16 8.47 -7.70
N GLU A 100 -39.88 8.23 -7.42
CA GLU A 100 -39.42 6.93 -6.95
C GLU A 100 -38.65 7.18 -5.66
N GLU A 101 -39.12 6.46 -4.64
CA GLU A 101 -38.60 6.41 -3.29
C GLU A 101 -37.09 6.17 -3.33
N GLU A 102 -36.34 6.84 -2.44
CA GLU A 102 -34.94 6.53 -2.17
C GLU A 102 -34.84 5.07 -1.69
N VAL A 103 -34.70 4.13 -2.62
CA VAL A 103 -34.12 2.83 -2.32
C VAL A 103 -32.65 3.10 -2.07
N LYS A 104 -32.29 3.27 -0.79
CA LYS A 104 -30.93 3.05 -0.31
C LYS A 104 -30.57 1.60 -0.66
N VAL A 105 -30.01 1.41 -1.84
CA VAL A 105 -29.15 0.26 -2.10
C VAL A 105 -27.90 0.55 -1.26
N GLU A 106 -27.93 0.11 -0.01
CA GLU A 106 -26.67 -0.22 0.66
C GLU A 106 -26.03 -1.29 -0.24
N GLU A 107 -25.06 -0.89 -1.07
CA GLU A 107 -24.10 -1.83 -1.60
C GLU A 107 -23.61 -2.64 -0.40
N PRO A 108 -23.73 -3.98 -0.41
CA PRO A 108 -23.24 -4.77 0.70
C PRO A 108 -21.76 -4.45 0.79
N ALA A 109 -21.35 -3.76 1.86
CA ALA A 109 -19.95 -3.51 2.14
C ALA A 109 -19.23 -4.85 1.97
N LEU A 110 -18.21 -4.91 1.10
CA LEU A 110 -17.38 -6.09 0.93
C LEU A 110 -16.89 -6.48 2.33
N LYS A 111 -17.52 -7.49 2.93
CA LYS A 111 -17.14 -7.97 4.27
C LYS A 111 -16.11 -9.06 4.05
N VAL A 112 -14.85 -8.68 4.16
CA VAL A 112 -13.75 -9.64 4.13
C VAL A 112 -13.84 -10.48 5.42
N ALA A 113 -13.92 -11.80 5.28
CA ALA A 113 -14.08 -12.68 6.43
C ALA A 113 -12.83 -12.64 7.32
N LYS A 114 -13.02 -12.42 8.62
CA LYS A 114 -11.93 -12.39 9.62
C LYS A 114 -12.15 -13.43 10.69
N ASP A 115 -11.08 -14.15 11.00
CA ASP A 115 -11.02 -15.04 12.14
C ASP A 115 -10.48 -14.28 13.36
N THR A 116 -11.39 -13.87 14.25
CA THR A 116 -11.06 -13.17 15.49
C THR A 116 -10.34 -14.05 16.53
N THR A 117 -10.26 -15.36 16.30
CA THR A 117 -9.59 -16.30 17.21
C THR A 117 -8.09 -16.42 16.94
N LEU A 118 -7.61 -15.87 15.82
CA LEU A 118 -6.20 -15.90 15.47
C LEU A 118 -5.37 -15.12 16.50
N PRO A 119 -4.25 -15.69 16.98
CA PRO A 119 -3.44 -15.05 17.99
C PRO A 119 -2.78 -13.77 17.44
N PRO A 120 -2.50 -12.77 18.28
CA PRO A 120 -1.69 -11.63 17.87
C PRO A 120 -0.27 -12.09 17.50
N SER A 121 0.37 -11.37 16.59
CA SER A 121 1.79 -11.57 16.25
C SER A 121 2.49 -10.23 16.07
N ALA A 122 3.78 -10.19 16.41
CA ALA A 122 4.64 -9.03 16.17
C ALA A 122 5.13 -8.99 14.71
N THR A 123 5.62 -10.11 14.21
CA THR A 123 5.95 -10.31 12.80
C THR A 123 4.67 -10.24 11.98
N ARG A 124 4.68 -9.38 10.96
CA ARG A 124 3.52 -9.19 10.09
C ARG A 124 3.45 -10.31 9.06
N VAL A 125 2.26 -10.87 8.89
CA VAL A 125 1.92 -11.78 7.79
C VAL A 125 1.18 -11.00 6.71
N PHE A 126 1.78 -10.86 5.54
CA PHE A 126 1.21 -10.23 4.35
C PHE A 126 0.69 -11.31 3.38
N SER A 127 -0.32 -10.96 2.59
CA SER A 127 -0.77 -11.79 1.49
C SER A 127 -0.12 -11.36 0.19
N MET A 128 0.31 -12.34 -0.58
CA MET A 128 0.54 -12.18 -2.01
C MET A 128 -0.81 -12.01 -2.72
N THR A 129 -0.79 -11.50 -3.95
CA THR A 129 -1.96 -11.43 -4.84
C THR A 129 -1.90 -12.49 -5.92
N ASN A 130 -1.61 -13.73 -5.54
CA ASN A 130 -1.56 -14.91 -6.42
C ASN A 130 -2.95 -15.37 -6.93
N LEU A 131 -4.03 -14.70 -6.51
CA LEU A 131 -5.41 -14.98 -6.88
C LEU A 131 -6.10 -13.71 -7.38
N GLU A 132 -7.08 -13.91 -8.26
CA GLU A 132 -8.04 -12.87 -8.65
C GLU A 132 -8.79 -12.30 -7.43
N PRO A 133 -9.19 -11.01 -7.44
CA PRO A 133 -9.83 -10.35 -6.29
C PRO A 133 -11.04 -11.11 -5.72
N ASN A 134 -11.84 -11.72 -6.60
CA ASN A 134 -13.05 -12.46 -6.23
C ASN A 134 -12.77 -13.73 -5.43
N LYS A 135 -11.58 -14.31 -5.56
CA LYS A 135 -11.13 -15.47 -4.76
C LYS A 135 -10.28 -15.02 -3.58
N LEU A 136 -9.50 -13.96 -3.78
CA LEU A 136 -8.60 -13.41 -2.77
C LEU A 136 -9.36 -12.93 -1.52
N ILE A 137 -10.58 -12.40 -1.69
CA ILE A 137 -11.46 -11.95 -0.59
C ILE A 137 -11.69 -13.00 0.50
N ASP A 138 -11.71 -14.29 0.16
CA ASP A 138 -12.00 -15.37 1.11
C ASP A 138 -10.84 -15.62 2.09
N HIS A 139 -9.66 -15.08 1.79
CA HIS A 139 -8.43 -15.42 2.50
C HIS A 139 -7.77 -14.22 3.19
N VAL A 140 -7.85 -13.03 2.59
CA VAL A 140 -7.03 -11.88 2.97
C VAL A 140 -7.49 -11.12 4.21
N GLY A 141 -8.67 -11.41 4.76
CA GLY A 141 -9.18 -10.70 5.94
C GLY A 141 -8.28 -10.83 7.18
N ASN A 142 -7.50 -11.90 7.25
CA ASN A 142 -6.55 -12.18 8.33
C ASN A 142 -5.12 -11.68 8.04
N ALA A 143 -4.88 -11.08 6.87
CA ALA A 143 -3.58 -10.54 6.51
C ALA A 143 -3.38 -9.15 7.12
N HIS A 144 -2.11 -8.79 7.36
CA HIS A 144 -1.73 -7.45 7.83
C HIS A 144 -1.53 -6.46 6.67
N GLY A 145 -1.93 -6.84 5.46
CA GLY A 145 -1.72 -6.06 4.25
C GLY A 145 -1.44 -6.95 3.06
N LEU A 146 -1.31 -6.30 1.90
CA LEU A 146 -0.96 -6.94 0.65
C LEU A 146 0.43 -6.49 0.24
N VAL A 147 1.25 -7.44 -0.15
CA VAL A 147 2.51 -7.18 -0.82
C VAL A 147 2.40 -7.80 -2.20
N TYR A 148 3.08 -7.21 -3.18
CA TYR A 148 3.17 -7.76 -4.54
C TYR A 148 1.90 -7.56 -5.39
N VAL A 149 1.22 -6.43 -5.27
CA VAL A 149 0.20 -6.06 -6.26
C VAL A 149 0.91 -5.64 -7.54
N ASP A 150 1.07 -6.58 -8.46
CA ASP A 150 1.91 -6.45 -9.64
C ASP A 150 1.26 -5.56 -10.71
N LEU A 151 1.78 -4.34 -10.87
CA LEU A 151 1.27 -3.40 -11.85
C LEU A 151 1.67 -3.78 -13.27
N ASP A 152 2.82 -4.43 -13.47
CA ASP A 152 3.26 -4.84 -14.81
C ASP A 152 2.34 -5.92 -15.35
N GLU A 153 2.01 -6.95 -14.55
CA GLU A 153 1.05 -7.99 -14.93
C GLU A 153 -0.31 -7.40 -15.31
N ILE A 154 -0.84 -6.48 -14.47
CA ILE A 154 -2.12 -5.80 -14.73
C ILE A 154 -2.07 -4.98 -16.03
N MET A 155 -0.93 -4.37 -16.36
CA MET A 155 -0.71 -3.64 -17.62
C MET A 155 -0.56 -4.60 -18.81
N LEU A 156 0.12 -5.74 -18.64
CA LEU A 156 0.29 -6.75 -19.70
C LEU A 156 -1.04 -7.37 -20.10
N GLU A 157 -1.91 -7.67 -19.13
CA GLU A 157 -3.27 -8.15 -19.37
C GLU A 157 -4.13 -7.21 -20.21
N ASP A 158 -3.86 -5.90 -20.18
CA ASP A 158 -4.54 -4.94 -21.06
C ASP A 158 -4.26 -5.21 -22.55
N GLY A 159 -3.12 -5.84 -22.85
CA GLY A 159 -2.72 -6.27 -24.20
C GLY A 159 -2.18 -5.17 -25.10
N ARG A 160 -2.03 -3.94 -24.59
CA ARG A 160 -1.54 -2.79 -25.35
C ARG A 160 -0.51 -1.98 -24.55
N HIS A 161 0.56 -1.57 -25.23
CA HIS A 161 1.66 -0.85 -24.60
C HIS A 161 1.21 0.50 -24.03
N LEU A 162 1.58 0.80 -22.78
CA LEU A 162 1.17 2.01 -22.07
C LEU A 162 1.47 3.30 -22.87
N LEU A 163 2.64 3.38 -23.50
CA LEU A 163 3.06 4.56 -24.27
C LEU A 163 2.26 4.76 -25.57
N ALA A 164 1.61 3.72 -26.09
CA ALA A 164 0.69 3.86 -27.21
C ALA A 164 -0.55 4.69 -26.83
N TYR A 165 -1.05 4.53 -25.60
CA TYR A 165 -2.13 5.38 -25.09
C TYR A 165 -1.69 6.82 -24.85
N VAL A 166 -0.40 7.04 -24.55
CA VAL A 166 0.17 8.38 -24.40
C VAL A 166 0.18 9.10 -25.74
N GLU A 167 0.69 8.44 -26.79
CA GLU A 167 0.73 9.02 -28.14
C GLU A 167 -0.68 9.29 -28.69
N ASP A 168 -1.62 8.36 -28.50
CA ASP A 168 -3.02 8.50 -28.88
C ASP A 168 -3.80 9.52 -28.03
N ARG A 169 -3.17 10.15 -27.04
CA ARG A 169 -3.78 11.08 -26.06
C ARG A 169 -4.93 10.45 -25.23
N LYS A 170 -4.90 9.13 -25.05
CA LYS A 170 -5.86 8.33 -24.28
C LYS A 170 -5.32 7.86 -22.93
N PHE A 171 -4.17 8.40 -22.49
CA PHE A 171 -3.51 7.99 -21.25
C PHE A 171 -4.38 8.15 -20.01
N LEU A 172 -5.24 9.18 -19.94
CA LEU A 172 -6.08 9.41 -18.75
C LEU A 172 -7.11 8.30 -18.56
N ASP A 173 -7.76 7.87 -19.64
CA ASP A 173 -8.75 6.78 -19.62
C ASP A 173 -8.06 5.45 -19.29
N TYR A 174 -6.90 5.20 -19.90
CA TYR A 174 -6.07 4.04 -19.60
C TYR A 174 -5.65 4.03 -18.11
N ALA A 175 -5.14 5.14 -17.60
CA ALA A 175 -4.72 5.26 -16.21
C ALA A 175 -5.89 5.05 -15.24
N ALA A 176 -7.10 5.52 -15.57
CA ALA A 176 -8.31 5.24 -14.80
C ALA A 176 -8.63 3.75 -14.78
N LYS A 177 -8.69 3.12 -15.96
CA LYS A 177 -8.94 1.68 -16.11
C LYS A 177 -7.96 0.82 -15.32
N ILE A 178 -6.65 1.09 -15.42
CA ILE A 178 -5.63 0.34 -14.68
C ILE A 178 -5.73 0.61 -13.17
N SER A 179 -5.98 1.86 -12.77
CA SER A 179 -6.17 2.20 -11.35
C SER A 179 -7.35 1.42 -10.75
N GLU A 180 -8.47 1.31 -11.47
CA GLU A 180 -9.65 0.56 -11.03
C GLU A 180 -9.39 -0.93 -10.86
N LYS A 181 -8.59 -1.54 -11.75
CA LYS A 181 -8.12 -2.92 -11.56
C LYS A 181 -7.31 -3.07 -10.26
N VAL A 182 -6.35 -2.18 -10.01
CA VAL A 182 -5.53 -2.20 -8.78
C VAL A 182 -6.38 -1.98 -7.53
N ILE A 183 -7.38 -1.09 -7.60
CA ILE A 183 -8.26 -0.76 -6.47
C ILE A 183 -9.04 -1.97 -5.97
N LYS A 184 -9.44 -2.88 -6.87
CA LYS A 184 -10.11 -4.14 -6.46
C LYS A 184 -9.28 -4.94 -5.47
N TYR A 185 -7.95 -4.94 -5.59
CA TYR A 185 -7.06 -5.55 -4.60
C TYR A 185 -6.92 -4.68 -3.36
N VAL A 186 -6.73 -3.36 -3.54
CA VAL A 186 -6.50 -2.42 -2.44
C VAL A 186 -7.66 -2.39 -1.44
N GLU A 187 -8.90 -2.56 -1.93
CA GLU A 187 -10.09 -2.57 -1.09
C GLU A 187 -10.17 -3.78 -0.17
N LEU A 188 -9.66 -4.93 -0.61
CA LEU A 188 -9.59 -6.14 0.21
C LEU A 188 -8.64 -6.01 1.41
N ALA A 189 -7.71 -5.05 1.37
CA ALA A 189 -6.80 -4.79 2.48
C ALA A 189 -7.47 -4.03 3.64
N GLU A 190 -8.69 -3.49 3.46
CA GLU A 190 -9.44 -2.74 4.48
C GLU A 190 -8.61 -1.65 5.21
N GLY A 191 -7.78 -0.92 4.46
CA GLY A 191 -6.93 0.15 4.98
C GLY A 191 -5.55 -0.29 5.48
N ASN A 192 -5.29 -1.60 5.56
CA ASN A 192 -3.94 -2.12 5.79
C ASN A 192 -2.98 -1.74 4.66
N GLU A 193 -1.68 -1.85 4.94
CA GLU A 193 -0.63 -1.55 3.97
C GLU A 193 -0.78 -2.36 2.69
N VAL A 194 -0.69 -1.68 1.54
CA VAL A 194 -0.65 -2.32 0.22
C VAL A 194 0.61 -1.86 -0.49
N VAL A 195 1.40 -2.79 -1.00
CA VAL A 195 2.60 -2.47 -1.79
C VAL A 195 2.35 -2.86 -3.24
N VAL A 196 2.26 -1.85 -4.10
CA VAL A 196 2.18 -2.02 -5.56
C VAL A 196 3.60 -2.13 -6.11
N SER A 197 3.89 -3.20 -6.83
CA SER A 197 5.19 -3.43 -7.45
C SER A 197 5.20 -3.03 -8.93
N ILE A 198 6.37 -2.62 -9.41
CA ILE A 198 6.65 -2.35 -10.83
C ILE A 198 8.00 -2.99 -11.21
N GLY A 199 8.17 -3.36 -12.48
CA GLY A 199 9.43 -3.92 -13.00
C GLY A 199 9.55 -5.43 -12.94
N SER A 200 8.48 -6.17 -12.67
CA SER A 200 8.53 -7.64 -12.65
C SER A 200 8.68 -8.23 -14.05
N ALA A 201 8.06 -7.59 -15.05
CA ALA A 201 8.00 -8.03 -16.43
C ALA A 201 9.21 -7.59 -17.25
N THR A 202 9.50 -8.37 -18.27
CA THR A 202 10.64 -8.16 -19.16
C THR A 202 10.31 -7.26 -20.34
N ILE A 203 11.33 -6.62 -20.91
CA ILE A 203 11.24 -5.90 -22.19
C ILE A 203 10.63 -6.80 -23.27
N GLY A 204 10.97 -8.09 -23.28
CA GLY A 204 10.41 -9.07 -24.22
C GLY A 204 8.89 -9.20 -24.14
N GLU A 205 8.32 -9.10 -22.94
CA GLU A 205 6.87 -9.15 -22.73
C GLU A 205 6.20 -7.84 -23.17
N PHE A 206 6.77 -6.69 -22.82
CA PHE A 206 6.28 -5.41 -23.31
C PHE A 206 6.35 -5.29 -24.84
N LYS A 207 7.38 -5.85 -25.49
CA LYS A 207 7.51 -5.93 -26.96
C LYS A 207 6.38 -6.74 -27.62
N LYS A 208 5.80 -7.72 -26.93
CA LYS A 208 4.69 -8.55 -27.45
C LYS A 208 3.34 -7.81 -27.42
N LEU A 209 3.21 -6.76 -26.61
CA LEU A 209 1.99 -5.96 -26.56
C LEU A 209 1.70 -5.27 -27.90
N THR A 210 0.44 -4.92 -28.10
CA THR A 210 0.03 -4.09 -29.23
C THR A 210 0.82 -2.76 -29.20
N ARG A 211 1.52 -2.47 -30.32
CA ARG A 211 2.47 -1.34 -30.48
C ARG A 211 3.70 -1.37 -29.56
N GLY A 212 3.99 -2.47 -28.87
CA GLY A 212 5.12 -2.58 -27.94
C GLY A 212 6.49 -2.35 -28.58
N LYS A 213 6.72 -2.92 -29.77
CA LYS A 213 8.00 -2.78 -30.51
C LYS A 213 8.36 -1.33 -30.87
N GLU A 214 7.38 -0.42 -30.92
CA GLU A 214 7.62 0.99 -31.25
C GLU A 214 8.20 1.77 -30.07
N PHE A 215 7.90 1.32 -28.85
CA PHE A 215 8.21 2.05 -27.61
C PHE A 215 9.28 1.39 -26.75
N GLU A 216 9.63 0.14 -27.06
CA GLU A 216 10.68 -0.60 -26.38
C GLU A 216 12.00 -0.56 -27.14
N ASP A 217 13.12 -0.47 -26.40
CA ASP A 217 14.45 -0.43 -27.00
C ASP A 217 14.77 -1.78 -27.67
N GLN A 218 15.01 -1.73 -28.99
CA GLN A 218 15.30 -2.90 -29.80
C GLN A 218 16.75 -3.39 -29.65
N THR A 219 17.65 -2.53 -29.16
CA THR A 219 19.06 -2.88 -28.94
C THR A 219 19.29 -3.63 -27.63
N LEU A 220 18.37 -3.45 -26.68
CA LEU A 220 18.42 -4.12 -25.38
C LEU A 220 17.93 -5.57 -25.46
N SER A 221 18.53 -6.41 -24.61
CA SER A 221 18.12 -7.81 -24.43
C SER A 221 16.67 -7.89 -23.96
N SER A 222 15.92 -8.83 -24.53
CA SER A 222 14.51 -9.07 -24.15
C SER A 222 14.36 -9.62 -22.72
N GLU A 223 15.44 -10.11 -22.11
CA GLU A 223 15.45 -10.64 -20.74
C GLU A 223 15.60 -9.55 -19.67
N ILE A 224 15.86 -8.30 -20.06
CA ILE A 224 16.00 -7.18 -19.12
C ILE A 224 14.62 -6.86 -18.51
N TYR A 225 14.60 -6.62 -17.20
CA TYR A 225 13.43 -6.22 -16.40
C TYR A 225 13.87 -5.24 -15.29
N GLY A 226 12.95 -4.89 -14.38
CA GLY A 226 13.26 -4.14 -13.17
C GLY A 226 13.69 -2.71 -13.41
N ALA A 227 14.57 -2.21 -12.55
CA ALA A 227 15.08 -0.84 -12.64
C ALA A 227 15.73 -0.53 -13.99
N THR A 228 16.48 -1.48 -14.56
CA THR A 228 17.16 -1.29 -15.85
C THR A 228 16.16 -1.03 -16.97
N HIS A 229 15.02 -1.72 -17.02
CA HIS A 229 13.98 -1.46 -18.02
C HIS A 229 13.40 -0.05 -17.84
N TYR A 230 12.93 0.25 -16.64
CA TYR A 230 12.22 1.49 -16.35
C TYR A 230 13.10 2.74 -16.40
N VAL A 231 14.36 2.67 -15.96
CA VAL A 231 15.29 3.82 -15.99
C VAL A 231 15.75 4.12 -17.41
N ASN A 232 15.91 3.11 -18.28
CA ASN A 232 16.23 3.34 -19.69
C ASN A 232 15.01 3.81 -20.50
N ASN A 233 13.78 3.61 -19.99
CA ASN A 233 12.55 4.13 -20.58
C ASN A 233 11.83 5.10 -19.61
N LEU A 234 12.40 6.29 -19.42
CA LEU A 234 11.91 7.28 -18.45
C LEU A 234 10.45 7.70 -18.68
N GLU A 235 9.97 7.71 -19.93
CA GLU A 235 8.57 8.06 -20.20
C GLU A 235 7.64 6.94 -19.69
N LEU A 236 7.99 5.66 -19.90
CA LEU A 236 7.25 4.54 -19.32
C LEU A 236 7.21 4.64 -17.78
N LEU A 237 8.35 4.90 -17.16
CA LEU A 237 8.45 5.05 -15.70
C LEU A 237 7.58 6.19 -15.17
N LYS A 238 7.69 7.39 -15.74
CA LYS A 238 6.89 8.56 -15.32
C LYS A 238 5.40 8.30 -15.41
N ARG A 239 4.96 7.65 -16.50
CA ARG A 239 3.54 7.33 -16.71
C ARG A 239 3.03 6.27 -15.75
N THR A 240 3.85 5.27 -15.45
CA THR A 240 3.54 4.25 -14.44
C THR A 240 3.44 4.87 -13.04
N ILE A 241 4.35 5.78 -12.68
CA ILE A 241 4.27 6.56 -11.42
C ILE A 241 2.98 7.39 -11.36
N LYS A 242 2.52 7.97 -12.48
CA LYS A 242 1.26 8.72 -12.54
C LYS A 242 0.04 7.84 -12.24
N ILE A 243 0.06 6.55 -12.60
CA ILE A 243 -1.00 5.60 -12.24
C ILE A 243 -1.04 5.41 -10.71
N VAL A 244 0.10 5.15 -10.08
CA VAL A 244 0.20 5.01 -8.61
C VAL A 244 -0.22 6.31 -7.90
N LYS A 245 0.20 7.46 -8.43
CA LYS A 245 -0.23 8.77 -7.92
C LYS A 245 -1.74 8.97 -8.03
N ARG A 246 -2.36 8.53 -9.12
CA ARG A 246 -3.82 8.57 -9.31
C ARG A 246 -4.54 7.72 -8.27
N ILE A 247 -4.10 6.49 -8.03
CA ILE A 247 -4.65 5.60 -6.99
C ILE A 247 -4.65 6.30 -5.61
N ARG A 248 -3.53 6.94 -5.25
CA ARG A 248 -3.41 7.61 -3.95
C ARG A 248 -4.19 8.91 -3.83
N ASN A 249 -4.19 9.75 -4.86
CA ASN A 249 -4.70 11.12 -4.77
C ASN A 249 -6.14 11.26 -5.24
N ILE A 250 -6.52 10.57 -6.32
CA ILE A 250 -7.87 10.64 -6.89
C ILE A 250 -8.78 9.66 -6.17
N TYR A 251 -8.37 8.39 -6.05
CA TYR A 251 -9.13 7.36 -5.35
C TYR A 251 -8.87 7.32 -3.83
N LYS A 252 -8.05 8.26 -3.32
CA LYS A 252 -7.79 8.48 -1.89
C LYS A 252 -7.25 7.26 -1.14
N LYS A 253 -6.64 6.29 -1.83
CA LYS A 253 -6.05 5.09 -1.21
C LYS A 253 -4.65 5.38 -0.66
N ARG A 254 -4.58 6.05 0.50
CA ARG A 254 -3.32 6.51 1.13
C ARG A 254 -2.48 5.40 1.76
N ASN A 255 -3.01 4.19 1.87
CA ASN A 255 -2.30 2.98 2.32
C ASN A 255 -1.42 2.33 1.23
N VAL A 256 -1.49 2.80 -0.01
CA VAL A 256 -0.75 2.22 -1.15
C VAL A 256 0.67 2.75 -1.28
N SER A 257 1.67 1.93 -1.04
CA SER A 257 3.10 2.22 -1.23
C SER A 257 3.61 1.61 -2.55
N ILE A 258 4.82 1.98 -2.98
CA ILE A 258 5.42 1.48 -4.22
C ILE A 258 6.68 0.66 -3.95
N ALA A 259 6.90 -0.37 -4.76
CA ALA A 259 8.13 -1.16 -4.76
C ALA A 259 8.69 -1.31 -6.18
N LEU A 260 10.01 -1.20 -6.32
CA LEU A 260 10.71 -1.41 -7.59
C LEU A 260 11.41 -2.77 -7.59
N HIS A 261 11.12 -3.59 -8.60
CA HIS A 261 11.83 -4.83 -8.87
C HIS A 261 13.24 -4.60 -9.37
N SER A 262 14.11 -5.52 -8.96
CA SER A 262 15.50 -5.62 -9.38
C SER A 262 16.20 -4.25 -9.46
N PRO A 263 16.45 -3.59 -8.31
CA PRO A 263 17.05 -2.26 -8.27
C PRO A 263 18.47 -2.20 -8.85
N MET A 264 19.13 -3.36 -9.06
CA MET A 264 20.53 -3.50 -9.47
C MET A 264 21.56 -2.92 -8.49
N ASN A 265 21.52 -1.61 -8.24
CA ASN A 265 22.52 -0.88 -7.47
C ASN A 265 21.97 0.45 -6.93
N GLU A 266 22.81 1.16 -6.17
CA GLU A 266 22.47 2.44 -5.55
C GLU A 266 22.05 3.51 -6.57
N ASP A 267 22.74 3.61 -7.71
CA ASP A 267 22.52 4.68 -8.71
C ASP A 267 21.18 4.53 -9.42
N MET A 268 20.81 3.32 -9.79
CA MET A 268 19.50 3.03 -10.37
C MET A 268 18.38 3.37 -9.39
N MET A 269 18.56 3.04 -8.11
CA MET A 269 17.58 3.35 -7.07
C MET A 269 17.48 4.87 -6.79
N LYS A 270 18.60 5.60 -6.83
CA LYS A 270 18.62 7.08 -6.78
C LYS A 270 17.86 7.69 -7.94
N GLU A 271 18.07 7.21 -9.17
CA GLU A 271 17.36 7.72 -10.35
C GLU A 271 15.86 7.43 -10.27
N PHE A 272 15.45 6.23 -9.85
CA PHE A 272 14.05 5.91 -9.60
C PHE A 272 13.39 6.87 -8.59
N LYS A 273 14.04 7.11 -7.45
CA LYS A 273 13.55 8.05 -6.43
C LYS A 273 13.46 9.49 -6.93
N LYS A 274 14.38 9.90 -7.80
CA LYS A 274 14.36 11.20 -8.46
C LYS A 274 13.15 11.32 -9.38
N GLN A 275 12.83 10.29 -10.17
CA GLN A 275 11.63 10.28 -11.03
C GLN A 275 10.34 10.28 -10.20
N LEU A 276 10.25 9.50 -9.12
CA LEU A 276 9.14 9.56 -8.15
C LEU A 276 8.92 10.98 -7.63
N SER A 277 10.00 11.64 -7.22
CA SER A 277 9.95 13.00 -6.69
C SER A 277 9.57 14.03 -7.75
N GLY A 278 10.05 13.86 -8.99
CA GLY A 278 9.73 14.70 -10.15
C GLY A 278 8.25 14.64 -10.53
N GLU A 279 7.63 13.46 -10.41
CA GLU A 279 6.19 13.29 -10.61
C GLU A 279 5.34 13.66 -9.37
N GLY A 280 5.97 14.18 -8.32
CA GLY A 280 5.30 14.65 -7.11
C GLY A 280 4.81 13.53 -6.18
N LEU A 281 5.43 12.35 -6.26
CA LEU A 281 5.15 11.20 -5.40
C LEU A 281 6.35 10.94 -4.47
N ARG A 282 6.58 11.88 -3.55
CA ARG A 282 7.70 11.84 -2.60
C ARG A 282 7.40 10.93 -1.41
N ARG A 283 8.44 10.26 -0.90
CA ARG A 283 8.38 9.48 0.34
C ARG A 283 7.84 10.34 1.49
N THR A 284 6.84 9.84 2.21
CA THR A 284 6.24 10.47 3.39
C THR A 284 5.88 9.39 4.42
N SER A 285 5.42 9.76 5.61
CA SER A 285 4.92 8.78 6.60
C SER A 285 3.82 7.86 6.05
N SER A 286 3.00 8.36 5.11
CA SER A 286 1.92 7.61 4.45
C SER A 286 2.30 6.98 3.12
N PHE A 287 3.48 7.28 2.57
CA PHE A 287 3.92 6.76 1.27
C PHE A 287 5.34 6.24 1.39
N LYS A 288 5.45 4.92 1.40
CA LYS A 288 6.71 4.23 1.52
C LYS A 288 7.24 3.82 0.14
N VAL A 289 8.55 3.72 0.04
CA VAL A 289 9.26 3.25 -1.14
C VAL A 289 10.07 2.02 -0.74
N TYR A 290 9.85 0.92 -1.42
CA TYR A 290 10.55 -0.34 -1.22
C TYR A 290 11.38 -0.71 -2.45
N ALA A 291 12.39 -1.54 -2.25
CA ALA A 291 13.08 -2.26 -3.33
C ALA A 291 12.82 -3.76 -3.18
N ILE A 292 12.50 -4.43 -4.28
CA ILE A 292 12.33 -5.88 -4.33
C ILE A 292 13.63 -6.47 -4.85
N LEU A 293 14.32 -7.25 -4.02
CA LEU A 293 15.55 -7.91 -4.40
C LEU A 293 15.19 -9.24 -5.05
N ASP A 294 15.54 -9.39 -6.32
CA ASP A 294 15.13 -10.49 -7.18
C ASP A 294 16.29 -11.41 -7.57
N ASN A 295 17.53 -10.94 -7.44
CA ASN A 295 18.70 -11.72 -7.83
C ASN A 295 19.82 -11.71 -6.76
N PRO A 296 20.74 -12.70 -6.79
CA PRO A 296 21.79 -12.81 -5.78
C PRO A 296 22.77 -11.63 -5.73
N SER A 297 22.99 -10.94 -6.85
CA SER A 297 23.88 -9.78 -6.89
C SER A 297 23.34 -8.63 -6.04
N GLU A 298 22.02 -8.45 -6.02
CA GLU A 298 21.36 -7.43 -5.19
C GLU A 298 21.40 -7.76 -3.69
N ILE A 299 21.43 -9.04 -3.32
CA ILE A 299 21.64 -9.45 -1.92
C ILE A 299 23.00 -9.01 -1.42
N ILE A 300 24.03 -9.06 -2.28
CA ILE A 300 25.39 -8.62 -1.94
C ILE A 300 25.46 -7.10 -1.80
N LEU A 301 24.62 -6.37 -2.54
CA LEU A 301 24.57 -4.90 -2.58
C LEU A 301 23.40 -4.32 -1.75
N ALA A 302 22.85 -5.09 -0.81
CA ALA A 302 21.66 -4.69 -0.09
C ALA A 302 21.90 -3.43 0.76
N ASP A 303 23.09 -3.28 1.35
CA ASP A 303 23.53 -2.10 2.09
C ASP A 303 23.61 -0.84 1.21
N ASP A 304 24.22 -0.96 0.02
CA ASP A 304 24.28 0.12 -0.97
C ASP A 304 22.86 0.57 -1.38
N ILE A 305 21.95 -0.38 -1.61
CA ILE A 305 20.55 -0.06 -1.94
C ILE A 305 19.86 0.63 -0.76
N LEU A 306 20.08 0.16 0.48
CA LEU A 306 19.52 0.75 1.70
C LEU A 306 20.04 2.18 1.95
N ASN A 307 21.29 2.46 1.61
CA ASN A 307 21.91 3.79 1.71
C ASN A 307 21.17 4.86 0.89
N THR A 308 20.35 4.47 -0.08
CA THR A 308 19.47 5.39 -0.80
C THR A 308 18.32 5.94 0.05
N LYS A 309 18.14 5.54 1.31
CA LYS A 309 17.10 6.02 2.25
C LYS A 309 15.68 5.67 1.81
N ILE A 310 15.46 4.39 1.52
CA ILE A 310 14.14 3.77 1.27
C ILE A 310 13.53 3.27 2.59
N ASP A 311 12.29 2.78 2.56
CA ASP A 311 11.58 2.33 3.77
C ASP A 311 11.80 0.84 4.10
N GLY A 312 12.27 0.06 3.13
CA GLY A 312 12.46 -1.36 3.34
C GLY A 312 12.90 -2.11 2.09
N LEU A 313 13.24 -3.37 2.31
CA LEU A 313 13.55 -4.35 1.27
C LEU A 313 12.50 -5.45 1.30
N ILE A 314 12.13 -5.91 0.12
CA ILE A 314 11.29 -7.09 -0.06
C ILE A 314 12.17 -8.15 -0.71
N LEU A 315 12.42 -9.26 -0.02
CA LEU A 315 13.23 -10.34 -0.54
C LEU A 315 12.33 -11.30 -1.32
N ASN A 316 12.48 -11.32 -2.64
CA ASN A 316 11.81 -12.29 -3.50
C ASN A 316 12.56 -13.62 -3.47
N ILE A 317 12.50 -14.29 -2.31
CA ILE A 317 13.24 -15.51 -2.06
C ILE A 317 12.95 -16.60 -3.11
N PRO A 318 11.71 -16.82 -3.60
CA PRO A 318 11.46 -17.77 -4.69
C PRO A 318 12.31 -17.51 -5.94
N ARG A 319 12.34 -16.25 -6.41
CA ARG A 319 13.11 -15.87 -7.61
C ARG A 319 14.61 -15.99 -7.39
N ILE A 320 15.10 -15.61 -6.21
CA ILE A 320 16.52 -15.74 -5.84
C ILE A 320 16.91 -17.22 -5.72
N ALA A 321 16.09 -18.03 -5.04
CA ALA A 321 16.34 -19.45 -4.83
C ALA A 321 16.36 -20.22 -6.15
N LYS A 322 15.44 -19.93 -7.09
CA LYS A 322 15.46 -20.49 -8.45
C LYS A 322 16.82 -20.29 -9.11
N GLN A 323 17.32 -19.05 -9.12
CA GLN A 323 18.61 -18.72 -9.74
C GLN A 323 19.78 -19.40 -9.04
N MET A 324 19.84 -19.35 -7.70
CA MET A 324 20.91 -19.99 -6.93
C MET A 324 20.93 -21.52 -7.07
N GLN A 325 19.80 -22.13 -7.42
CA GLN A 325 19.66 -23.57 -7.64
C GLN A 325 19.80 -23.96 -9.13
N GLY A 326 20.16 -23.01 -10.00
CA GLY A 326 20.45 -23.27 -11.41
C GLY A 326 19.25 -23.26 -12.35
N PHE A 327 18.09 -22.80 -11.88
CA PHE A 327 16.90 -22.65 -12.72
C PHE A 327 16.84 -21.28 -13.38
N LYS A 328 16.21 -21.24 -14.56
CA LYS A 328 15.79 -19.98 -15.17
C LYS A 328 14.60 -19.43 -14.42
N ILE A 329 14.51 -18.11 -14.30
CA ILE A 329 13.39 -17.44 -13.65
C ILE A 329 12.07 -17.76 -14.38
N SER A 330 12.11 -17.77 -15.71
CA SER A 330 10.98 -18.05 -16.60
C SER A 330 10.58 -19.52 -16.67
N ASP A 331 11.26 -20.42 -15.93
CA ASP A 331 10.90 -21.83 -15.89
C ASP A 331 9.78 -22.06 -14.86
N GLU A 332 8.56 -22.22 -15.38
CA GLU A 332 7.36 -22.54 -14.60
C GLU A 332 7.42 -23.96 -14.00
N ASN A 333 8.22 -24.87 -14.57
CA ASN A 333 8.39 -26.23 -14.08
C ASN A 333 9.59 -26.38 -13.12
N ALA A 334 10.27 -25.27 -12.80
CA ALA A 334 11.40 -25.27 -11.88
C ALA A 334 10.99 -25.79 -10.50
N LYS A 335 11.65 -26.85 -10.06
CA LYS A 335 11.48 -27.41 -8.70
C LYS A 335 12.63 -26.95 -7.82
N TYR A 336 12.41 -25.88 -7.07
CA TYR A 336 13.37 -25.31 -6.13
C TYR A 336 12.92 -25.55 -4.68
N ASP A 337 13.87 -25.50 -3.77
CA ASP A 337 13.63 -25.74 -2.35
C ASP A 337 13.97 -24.50 -1.52
N LEU A 338 12.95 -23.92 -0.89
CA LEU A 338 13.05 -22.74 -0.02
C LEU A 338 13.57 -23.06 1.39
N SER A 339 13.63 -24.33 1.78
CA SER A 339 14.07 -24.76 3.10
C SER A 339 15.58 -24.99 3.22
N ARG A 340 16.34 -24.73 2.14
CA ARG A 340 17.79 -24.90 2.14
C ARG A 340 18.47 -23.86 3.01
N ASN A 341 19.53 -24.26 3.70
CA ASN A 341 20.36 -23.34 4.50
C ASN A 341 20.95 -22.18 3.68
N SER A 342 21.22 -22.38 2.38
CA SER A 342 21.64 -21.29 1.49
C SER A 342 20.61 -20.17 1.41
N VAL A 343 19.31 -20.49 1.51
CA VAL A 343 18.22 -19.52 1.52
C VAL A 343 18.14 -18.80 2.87
N PHE A 344 18.29 -19.51 3.98
CA PHE A 344 18.30 -18.92 5.32
C PHE A 344 19.42 -17.90 5.48
N ARG A 345 20.62 -18.23 4.98
CA ARG A 345 21.77 -17.32 4.97
C ARG A 345 21.52 -16.03 4.19
N ILE A 346 20.67 -16.03 3.16
CA ILE A 346 20.32 -14.81 2.43
C ILE A 346 19.57 -13.86 3.37
N VAL A 347 18.59 -14.39 4.10
CA VAL A 347 17.79 -13.62 5.06
C VAL A 347 18.71 -13.06 6.15
N ASP A 348 19.58 -13.91 6.72
CA ASP A 348 20.52 -13.51 7.77
C ASP A 348 21.46 -12.41 7.30
N ASN A 349 22.06 -12.57 6.12
CA ASN A 349 22.99 -11.59 5.55
C ASN A 349 22.31 -10.24 5.31
N VAL A 350 21.10 -10.22 4.75
CA VAL A 350 20.38 -8.95 4.53
C VAL A 350 20.01 -8.28 5.85
N LEU A 351 19.57 -9.05 6.84
CA LEU A 351 19.26 -8.49 8.17
C LEU A 351 20.50 -7.92 8.83
N ASP A 352 21.65 -8.59 8.71
CA ASP A 352 22.93 -8.10 9.21
C ASP A 352 23.33 -6.78 8.54
N MET A 353 23.19 -6.69 7.21
CA MET A 353 23.43 -5.46 6.46
C MET A 353 22.45 -4.34 6.82
N ALA A 354 21.22 -4.69 7.21
CA ALA A 354 20.18 -3.74 7.60
C ALA A 354 20.21 -3.34 9.08
N LYS A 355 21.15 -3.82 9.90
CA LYS A 355 21.17 -3.54 11.36
C LYS A 355 21.25 -2.06 11.71
N ASP A 356 22.01 -1.29 10.94
CA ASP A 356 22.18 0.16 11.14
C ASP A 356 21.04 1.00 10.51
N HIS A 357 20.03 0.32 9.98
CA HIS A 357 18.93 0.88 9.23
C HIS A 357 17.60 0.56 9.90
N ASP A 358 16.74 1.56 10.11
CA ASP A 358 15.36 1.34 10.57
C ASP A 358 14.46 0.95 9.38
N ASN A 359 14.83 -0.15 8.72
CA ASN A 359 14.26 -0.59 7.46
C ASN A 359 13.41 -1.85 7.63
N LYS A 360 12.28 -1.87 6.95
CA LYS A 360 11.33 -2.98 6.97
C LYS A 360 11.78 -4.06 6.01
N ILE A 361 12.25 -5.19 6.55
CA ILE A 361 12.62 -6.35 5.74
C ILE A 361 11.43 -7.31 5.66
N ILE A 362 10.89 -7.50 4.46
CA ILE A 362 9.79 -8.42 4.19
C ILE A 362 10.30 -9.59 3.36
N CYS A 363 10.08 -10.82 3.79
CA CYS A 363 10.49 -12.01 3.04
C CYS A 363 9.30 -12.67 2.37
N ILE A 364 9.35 -12.89 1.07
CA ILE A 364 8.38 -13.75 0.38
C ILE A 364 8.75 -15.20 0.65
N VAL A 365 7.85 -15.96 1.26
CA VAL A 365 8.12 -17.34 1.69
C VAL A 365 7.18 -18.37 1.08
N GLU A 366 6.22 -17.92 0.25
CA GLU A 366 5.17 -18.77 -0.35
C GLU A 366 4.46 -19.60 0.74
N ASP A 367 4.46 -20.92 0.62
CA ASP A 367 3.91 -21.88 1.60
C ASP A 367 5.00 -22.52 2.49
N CYS A 368 6.25 -22.08 2.38
CA CYS A 368 7.40 -22.74 3.02
C CYS A 368 7.50 -22.45 4.52
N LYS A 369 6.89 -23.33 5.33
CA LYS A 369 6.94 -23.25 6.81
C LYS A 369 8.35 -23.19 7.40
N PRO A 370 9.35 -24.00 6.97
CA PRO A 370 10.72 -23.88 7.50
C PRO A 370 11.32 -22.49 7.32
N LEU A 371 11.17 -21.89 6.13
CA LEU A 371 11.64 -20.54 5.85
C LEU A 371 10.89 -19.50 6.68
N LEU A 372 9.56 -19.62 6.77
CA LEU A 372 8.74 -18.75 7.62
C LEU A 372 9.25 -18.74 9.07
N ARG A 373 9.48 -19.91 9.67
CA ARG A 373 10.00 -20.02 11.03
C ARG A 373 11.37 -19.37 11.17
N HIS A 374 12.27 -19.62 10.22
CA HIS A 374 13.59 -19.00 10.20
C HIS A 374 13.49 -17.47 10.14
N CYS A 375 12.61 -16.93 9.28
CA CYS A 375 12.37 -15.48 9.20
C CYS A 375 11.88 -14.88 10.52
N VAL A 376 10.97 -15.55 11.24
CA VAL A 376 10.50 -15.11 12.56
C VAL A 376 11.64 -15.12 13.58
N GLN A 377 12.44 -16.19 13.61
CA GLN A 377 13.59 -16.33 14.50
C GLN A 377 14.68 -15.28 14.23
N ALA A 378 14.92 -14.97 12.95
CA ALA A 378 15.88 -13.96 12.53
C ALA A 378 15.40 -12.52 12.79
N GLY A 379 14.10 -12.30 13.00
CA GLY A 379 13.54 -11.00 13.36
C GLY A 379 13.18 -10.11 12.17
N VAL A 380 12.66 -10.69 11.08
CA VAL A 380 12.15 -9.89 9.95
C VAL A 380 10.94 -9.03 10.36
N TYR A 381 10.70 -7.94 9.63
CA TYR A 381 9.50 -7.11 9.82
C TYR A 381 8.22 -7.86 9.46
N GLY A 382 8.28 -8.66 8.39
CA GLY A 382 7.17 -9.50 8.00
C GLY A 382 7.52 -10.58 6.98
N VAL A 383 6.58 -11.48 6.79
CA VAL A 383 6.61 -12.52 5.78
C VAL A 383 5.42 -12.36 4.84
N SER A 384 5.60 -12.65 3.56
CA SER A 384 4.52 -12.71 2.58
C SER A 384 4.31 -14.16 2.16
N VAL A 385 3.06 -14.63 2.26
CA VAL A 385 2.66 -16.01 1.96
C VAL A 385 1.60 -16.03 0.85
N CYS A 386 1.36 -17.19 0.27
CA CYS A 386 0.18 -17.40 -0.60
C CYS A 386 -1.10 -17.05 0.18
N ALA A 387 -2.09 -16.49 -0.51
CA ALA A 387 -3.32 -16.03 0.12
C ALA A 387 -3.98 -17.12 0.97
N GLU A 388 -4.03 -18.33 0.43
CA GLU A 388 -4.64 -19.51 1.03
C GLU A 388 -4.01 -19.89 2.38
N ASP A 389 -2.73 -19.57 2.59
CA ASP A 389 -1.95 -19.98 3.76
C ASP A 389 -1.94 -18.94 4.89
N ILE A 390 -2.61 -17.80 4.73
CA ILE A 390 -2.56 -16.68 5.70
C ILE A 390 -2.94 -17.11 7.12
N ALA A 391 -4.03 -17.86 7.28
CA ALA A 391 -4.51 -18.27 8.60
C ALA A 391 -3.54 -19.24 9.28
N GLU A 392 -2.95 -20.15 8.52
CA GLU A 392 -1.95 -21.10 9.02
C GLU A 392 -0.63 -20.39 9.34
N ALA A 393 -0.17 -19.51 8.46
CA ALA A 393 1.02 -18.69 8.67
C ALA A 393 0.93 -17.88 9.96
N ARG A 394 -0.22 -17.26 10.24
CA ARG A 394 -0.49 -16.52 11.49
C ARG A 394 -0.31 -17.39 12.74
N LYS A 395 -0.75 -18.65 12.70
CA LYS A 395 -0.56 -19.61 13.80
C LYS A 395 0.90 -19.97 13.96
N VAL A 396 1.59 -20.32 12.88
CA VAL A 396 3.01 -20.68 12.90
C VAL A 396 3.87 -19.51 13.41
N VAL A 397 3.60 -18.28 12.97
CA VAL A 397 4.30 -17.09 13.48
C VAL A 397 4.12 -16.96 14.99
N SER A 398 2.88 -17.02 15.47
CA SER A 398 2.60 -16.88 16.91
C SER A 398 3.24 -17.99 17.75
N GLU A 399 3.25 -19.23 17.25
CA GLU A 399 3.93 -20.35 17.89
C GLU A 399 5.44 -20.11 18.02
N GLU A 400 6.11 -19.66 16.95
CA GLU A 400 7.54 -19.38 16.98
C GLU A 400 7.88 -18.16 17.86
N GLU A 401 7.10 -17.09 17.80
CA GLU A 401 7.26 -15.94 18.72
C GLU A 401 7.12 -16.38 20.18
N THR A 402 6.17 -17.26 20.48
CA THR A 402 5.99 -17.79 21.83
C THR A 402 7.20 -18.59 22.30
N LYS A 403 7.84 -19.39 21.42
CA LYS A 403 9.08 -20.11 21.76
C LYS A 403 10.21 -19.15 22.11
N LEU A 404 10.40 -18.11 21.29
CA LEU A 404 11.41 -17.08 21.52
C LEU A 404 11.19 -16.35 22.85
N ILE A 405 9.96 -15.96 23.16
CA ILE A 405 9.60 -15.29 24.42
C ILE A 405 9.87 -16.21 25.63
N LEU A 406 9.60 -17.50 25.49
CA LEU A 406 9.83 -18.50 26.55
C LEU A 406 11.28 -18.97 26.64
N GLY A 407 12.18 -18.46 25.79
CA GLY A 407 13.60 -18.84 25.74
C GLY A 407 13.84 -20.31 25.35
N ARG A 408 12.97 -20.86 24.50
CA ARG A 408 13.01 -22.26 24.04
C ARG A 408 13.46 -22.41 22.60
#